data_AF-X1V408-F1
#
_entry.id   AF-X1V408-F1
#
_cell.length_a   1.000
_cell.length_b   1.000
_cell.length_c   1.000
_cell.angle_alpha   90.00
_cell.angle_beta   90.00
_cell.angle_gamma   90.00
#
_symmetry.space_group_name_H-M   'P 1'
#
loop_
_entity.id
_entity.type
_entity.pdbx_description
1 polymer ?
#
loop_
_entity_poly.entity_id
_entity_poly.type
_entity_poly.pdbx_seq_one_letter_code
_entity_poly.pdbx_strand_id
1 'polypeptide(L)' 'MKYDKGLAHRASVQNEGNTEIANGYLLLPTERPPPEGRLDFTNLTELDDDDDRKHPNDIRREIARHRELL' A
#
# COMPACT_ATOMS: atom_id res chain seq x y z
N MET A 1 9.32 5.35 -16.53
CA MET A 1 8.55 5.08 -15.30
C MET A 1 9.42 5.45 -14.11
N LYS A 2 8.91 6.28 -13.21
CA LYS A 2 9.64 6.78 -12.04
C LYS A 2 9.57 5.71 -10.95
N TYR A 3 10.73 5.24 -10.49
CA TYR A 3 10.80 4.39 -9.30
C TYR A 3 10.39 5.23 -8.10
N ASP A 4 9.29 4.87 -7.49
CA ASP A 4 8.75 5.55 -6.33
C ASP A 4 9.74 5.35 -5.17
N LYS A 5 10.49 6.40 -4.85
CA LYS A 5 11.38 6.44 -3.69
C LYS A 5 10.51 6.66 -2.46
N GLY A 6 9.71 5.66 -2.12
CA GLY A 6 9.10 5.58 -0.81
C GLY A 6 10.23 5.59 0.21
N LEU A 7 10.30 6.64 1.02
CA LEU A 7 11.19 6.71 2.18
C LEU A 7 10.92 5.48 3.05
N ALA A 8 11.75 4.44 2.89
CA ALA A 8 11.65 3.26 3.72
C ALA A 8 11.83 3.69 5.19
N HIS A 9 10.89 3.28 6.05
CA HIS A 9 10.94 3.59 7.47
C HIS A 9 12.25 3.06 8.05
N ARG A 10 13.05 3.93 8.69
CA ARG A 10 14.43 3.63 9.15
C ARG A 10 14.53 2.35 9.97
N ALA A 11 13.53 2.04 10.79
CA ALA A 11 13.52 0.84 11.61
C ALA A 11 13.37 -0.46 10.76
N SER A 12 12.66 -0.39 9.63
CA SER A 12 12.52 -1.53 8.72
C SER A 12 13.85 -1.84 8.01
N VAL A 13 14.57 -0.79 7.62
CA VAL A 13 15.88 -0.90 6.99
C VAL A 13 16.92 -1.41 7.99
N GLN A 14 16.89 -1.00 9.26
CA GLN A 14 17.86 -1.50 10.24
C GLN A 14 17.65 -2.98 10.61
N ASN A 15 16.44 -3.51 10.43
CA ASN A 15 16.11 -4.92 10.74
C ASN A 15 16.58 -5.92 9.65
N GLU A 16 17.09 -5.43 8.51
CA GLU A 16 17.55 -6.25 7.38
C GLU A 16 19.06 -6.59 7.42
N GLY A 17 19.74 -6.35 8.54
CA GLY A 17 21.19 -6.64 8.66
C GLY A 17 22.09 -5.72 7.83
N ASN A 18 21.62 -4.50 7.57
CA ASN A 18 22.27 -3.54 6.68
C ASN A 18 23.55 -2.96 7.30
N THR A 19 24.59 -2.80 6.48
CA THR A 19 25.88 -2.21 6.90
C THR A 19 25.90 -0.72 6.58
N GLU A 20 26.20 0.12 7.58
CA GLU A 20 26.40 1.56 7.33
C GLU A 20 27.76 1.80 6.66
N ILE A 21 27.73 2.46 5.49
CA ILE A 21 28.93 2.76 4.69
C ILE A 21 29.31 4.25 4.73
N ALA A 22 28.37 5.11 5.13
CA ALA A 22 28.56 6.52 5.44
C ALA A 22 27.35 7.01 6.26
N ASN A 23 27.46 8.16 6.93
CA ASN A 23 26.37 8.70 7.76
C ASN A 23 25.06 8.82 6.95
N GLY A 24 24.07 8.00 7.31
CA GLY A 24 22.77 7.95 6.64
C GLY A 24 22.71 7.11 5.36
N TYR A 25 23.81 6.46 4.96
CA TYR A 25 23.88 5.57 3.80
C TYR A 25 24.09 4.12 4.25
N LEU A 26 23.09 3.29 3.98
CA LEU A 26 23.07 1.87 4.31
C LEU A 26 23.26 1.03 3.05
N LEU A 27 24.21 0.10 3.09
CA LEU A 27 24.39 -0.93 2.08
C LEU A 27 23.37 -2.06 2.36
N LEU A 28 22.47 -2.26 1.40
CA LEU A 28 21.46 -3.32 1.43
C LEU A 28 22.06 -4.63 0.89
N PRO A 29 21.58 -5.80 1.37
CA PRO A 29 21.90 -7.10 0.78
C PRO A 29 21.66 -7.12 -0.74
N THR A 30 22.56 -7.80 -1.47
CA THR A 30 22.48 -7.92 -2.93
C THR A 30 21.25 -8.71 -3.38
N GLU A 31 20.79 -9.67 -2.57
CA GLU A 31 19.64 -10.51 -2.86
C GLU A 31 18.59 -10.33 -1.76
N ARG A 32 17.40 -9.88 -2.16
CA ARG A 32 16.22 -9.95 -1.31
C ARG A 32 15.55 -11.30 -1.57
N PRO A 33 15.09 -12.01 -0.53
CA PRO A 33 14.25 -13.18 -0.77
C PRO A 33 13.04 -12.75 -1.61
N PRO A 34 12.55 -13.61 -2.53
CA PRO A 34 11.30 -13.33 -3.21
C PRO A 34 10.21 -13.09 -2.15
N PRO A 35 9.27 -12.16 -2.40
CA PRO A 35 8.20 -11.89 -1.44
C PRO A 35 7.53 -13.21 -1.03
N GLU A 36 7.47 -13.44 0.28
CA GLU A 36 6.87 -14.65 0.84
C GLU A 36 5.36 -14.58 0.63
N GLY A 37 4.86 -15.29 -0.38
CA GLY A 37 3.44 -15.50 -0.58
C GLY A 37 3.00 -15.38 -2.03
N ARG A 38 1.93 -16.10 -2.36
CA ARG A 38 1.12 -15.78 -3.54
C ARG A 38 0.52 -14.41 -3.29
N LEU A 39 0.49 -13.55 -4.31
CA LEU A 39 -0.36 -12.35 -4.29
C LEU A 39 -1.77 -12.80 -3.88
N ASP A 40 -2.22 -12.32 -2.73
CA ASP A 40 -3.54 -12.64 -2.23
C ASP A 40 -4.56 -11.84 -3.03
N PHE A 41 -5.06 -12.47 -4.09
CA PHE A 41 -6.11 -11.93 -4.94
C PHE A 41 -7.50 -12.12 -4.35
N THR A 42 -7.65 -12.66 -3.13
CA THR A 42 -8.97 -12.67 -2.47
C THR A 42 -9.47 -11.27 -2.17
N ASN A 43 -8.58 -10.28 -2.06
CA ASN A 43 -8.92 -8.86 -1.99
C ASN A 43 -9.22 -8.22 -3.37
N LEU A 44 -9.11 -8.97 -4.47
CA LEU A 44 -9.50 -8.56 -5.82
C LEU A 44 -10.89 -9.07 -6.22
N THR A 45 -11.71 -9.53 -5.27
CA THR A 45 -13.12 -9.80 -5.57
C THR A 45 -13.76 -8.51 -6.05
N GLU A 46 -14.54 -8.59 -7.12
CA GLU A 46 -15.39 -7.47 -7.55
C GLU A 46 -16.20 -7.00 -6.35
N LEU A 47 -16.29 -5.68 -6.18
CA LEU A 47 -17.18 -5.11 -5.16
C LEU A 47 -18.61 -5.60 -5.44
N ASP A 48 -19.43 -5.71 -4.41
CA ASP A 48 -20.86 -6.01 -4.61
C ASP A 48 -21.51 -4.97 -5.53
N ASP A 49 -22.53 -5.35 -6.28
CA ASP A 49 -23.24 -4.46 -7.22
C ASP A 49 -23.79 -3.20 -6.56
N ASP A 50 -24.15 -3.30 -5.28
CA ASP A 50 -24.69 -2.19 -4.49
C ASP A 50 -23.63 -1.43 -3.67
N ASP A 51 -22.34 -1.73 -3.86
CA ASP A 51 -21.26 -1.04 -3.13
C ASP A 51 -21.11 0.40 -3.64
N ASP A 52 -21.32 1.37 -2.75
CA ASP A 52 -21.30 2.79 -3.07
C ASP A 52 -19.94 3.27 -3.62
N ARG A 53 -18.84 2.54 -3.36
CA ARG A 53 -17.51 2.83 -3.89
C ARG A 53 -17.42 2.60 -5.41
N LYS A 54 -18.38 1.90 -6.03
CA LYS A 54 -18.49 1.80 -7.49
C LYS A 54 -18.85 3.12 -8.15
N HIS A 55 -19.35 4.11 -7.40
CA HIS A 55 -19.80 5.38 -7.96
C HIS A 55 -18.74 6.50 -7.91
N PRO A 56 -18.81 7.48 -8.83
CA PRO A 56 -18.08 8.74 -8.73
C PRO A 56 -18.30 9.46 -7.38
N ASN A 57 -17.32 10.28 -6.97
CA ASN A 57 -17.32 10.93 -5.66
C ASN A 57 -18.56 11.79 -5.37
N ASP A 58 -19.15 12.44 -6.38
CA ASP A 58 -20.35 13.27 -6.20
C ASP A 58 -21.57 12.43 -5.83
N ILE A 59 -21.72 11.24 -6.44
CA ILE A 59 -22.78 10.28 -6.14
C ILE A 59 -22.55 9.65 -4.76
N ARG A 60 -21.29 9.33 -4.40
CA ARG A 60 -20.93 8.83 -3.06
C ARG A 60 -21.30 9.82 -1.96
N ARG A 61 -21.01 11.11 -2.16
CA ARG A 61 -21.41 12.17 -1.23
C ARG A 61 -22.92 12.25 -1.10
N GLU A 62 -23.65 12.08 -2.19
CA GLU A 62 -25.11 12.11 -2.15
C GLU A 62 -25.71 10.92 -1.41
N ILE A 63 -25.21 9.71 -1.66
CA ILE A 63 -25.60 8.50 -0.92
C ILE A 63 -25.34 8.67 0.58
N ALA A 64 -24.18 9.22 0.95
CA ALA A 64 -23.84 9.49 2.35
C ALA A 64 -24.82 10.49 2.99
N ARG A 65 -25.15 11.60 2.31
CA ARG A 65 -26.15 12.57 2.78
C ARG A 65 -27.52 11.93 3.00
N HIS A 66 -27.95 11.05 2.11
CA HIS A 66 -29.24 10.36 2.23
C HIS A 66 -29.26 9.33 3.37
N ARG A 67 -28.13 8.67 3.65
CA ARG A 67 -27.99 7.78 4.81
C ARG A 67 -28.02 8.54 6.14
N GLU A 68 -27.52 9.77 6.19
CA GLU A 68 -27.58 10.61 7.40
C GLU A 68 -28.98 11.14 7.73
N LEU A 69 -29.95 11.02 6.80
CA LEU A 69 -31.33 11.47 6.96
C LEU A 69 -32.31 10.35 7.37
N LEU A 70 -31.81 9.12 7.52
CA LEU A 70 -32.54 7.94 8.01
C LEU A 70 -32.26 7.69 9.50
#